data_AF-A0A7J3HB39-F1
#
_entry.id   AF-A0A7J3HB39-F1
#
_cell.length_a   1.000
_cell.length_b   1.000
_cell.length_c   1.000
_cell.angle_alpha   90.00
_cell.angle_beta   90.00
_cell.angle_gamma   90.00
#
_symmetry.space_group_name_H-M   'P 1'
#
loop_
_entity.id
_entity.type
_entity.pdbx_description
1 polymer ?
#
loop_
_entity_poly.entity_id
_entity_poly.type
_entity_poly.pdbx_seq_one_letter_code
_entity_poly.pdbx_strand_id
1 'polypeptide(L)'
;MKKETRVLVYELVKCRDGREYVAYLIMRGAFSVEHAGLLEDGVDSLTKFISESSVGRSVRVITRVEEIDKTGLSNLTEYSEFAKKFFMEVYKLIC
;
A
#
# COMPACT_ATOMS: atom_id res chain seq x y z
N MET A 1 4.27 26.10 0.77
CA MET A 1 4.77 24.82 0.19
C MET A 1 3.57 23.95 -0.17
N LYS A 2 3.43 23.48 -1.41
CA LYS A 2 2.42 22.45 -1.75
C LYS A 2 2.81 21.19 -0.98
N LYS A 3 1.91 20.66 -0.14
CA LYS A 3 2.15 19.39 0.57
C LYS A 3 2.21 18.29 -0.49
N GLU A 4 3.34 17.60 -0.55
CA GLU A 4 3.58 16.52 -1.49
C GLU A 4 2.59 15.38 -1.23
N THR A 5 1.91 14.91 -2.28
CA THR A 5 0.88 13.87 -2.16
C THR A 5 1.52 12.55 -1.76
N ARG A 6 1.02 11.93 -0.70
CA ARG A 6 1.35 10.55 -0.33
C ARG A 6 0.23 9.62 -0.77
N VAL A 7 0.63 8.56 -1.45
CA VAL A 7 -0.27 7.51 -1.93
C VAL A 7 0.03 6.26 -1.13
N LEU A 8 -1.00 5.66 -0.54
CA LEU A 8 -0.90 4.33 0.02
C LEU A 8 -1.39 3.34 -1.04
N VAL A 9 -0.50 2.45 -1.45
CA VAL A 9 -0.82 1.29 -2.29
C VAL A 9 -0.87 0.07 -1.38
N TYR A 10 -1.90 -0.75 -1.48
CA TYR A 10 -2.00 -1.95 -0.65
C TYR A 10 -2.48 -3.17 -1.44
N GLU A 11 -2.22 -4.34 -0.86
CA GLU A 11 -2.82 -5.61 -1.26
C GLU A 11 -3.24 -6.39 -0.01
N LEU A 12 -4.37 -7.08 -0.13
CA LEU A 12 -4.83 -8.00 0.91
C LEU A 12 -4.30 -9.41 0.63
N VAL A 13 -3.59 -9.96 1.60
CA VAL A 13 -2.96 -11.28 1.49
C VAL A 13 -3.70 -12.25 2.40
N LYS A 14 -4.39 -13.23 1.81
CA LYS A 14 -5.02 -14.34 2.55
C LYS A 14 -4.18 -15.60 2.38
N CYS A 15 -3.66 -16.13 3.48
CA CYS A 15 -2.90 -17.38 3.49
C CYS A 15 -3.83 -18.60 3.57
N ARG A 16 -3.32 -19.77 3.19
CA ARG A 16 -4.12 -21.02 3.16
C ARG A 16 -4.55 -21.50 4.55
N ASP A 17 -3.80 -21.10 5.58
CA ASP A 17 -4.06 -21.39 6.99
C ASP A 17 -5.12 -20.47 7.62
N GLY A 18 -5.70 -19.55 6.83
CA GLY A 18 -6.74 -18.63 7.28
C GLY A 18 -6.22 -17.32 7.87
N ARG A 19 -4.89 -17.10 7.94
CA ARG A 19 -4.33 -15.81 8.34
C ARG A 19 -4.57 -14.76 7.25
N GLU A 20 -5.00 -13.57 7.65
CA GLU A 20 -5.20 -12.42 6.76
C GLU A 20 -4.26 -11.28 7.12
N TYR A 21 -3.64 -10.72 6.09
CA TYR A 21 -2.72 -9.60 6.19
C TYR A 21 -3.09 -8.50 5.21
N VAL A 22 -2.68 -7.27 5.53
CA VAL A 22 -2.57 -6.18 4.56
C VAL A 22 -1.10 -5.80 4.43
N ALA A 23 -0.56 -6.00 3.23
CA ALA A 23 0.73 -5.45 2.85
C ALA A 23 0.49 -4.06 2.24
N TYR A 24 1.33 -3.08 2.59
CA TYR A 24 1.21 -1.73 2.04
C TYR A 24 2.56 -1.09 1.70
N LEU A 25 2.50 -0.15 0.76
CA LEU A 25 3.55 0.80 0.40
C LEU A 25 2.97 2.21 0.53
N ILE A 26 3.69 3.11 1.20
CA ILE A 26 3.44 4.55 1.15
C ILE A 26 4.45 5.16 0.21
N MET A 27 3.95 5.71 -0.88
CA MET A 27 4.74 6.36 -1.90
C MET A 27 4.65 7.88 -1.76
N ARG A 28 5.81 8.53 -1.74
CA ARG A 28 5.93 10.00 -1.73
C ARG A 28 5.98 10.52 -3.15
N GLY A 29 5.05 11.42 -3.48
CA GLY A 29 4.91 11.99 -4.82
C GLY A 29 4.56 10.97 -5.92
N ALA A 30 4.25 9.73 -5.54
CA ALA A 30 4.20 8.58 -6.45
C ALA A 30 5.53 8.29 -7.19
N PHE A 31 6.68 8.66 -6.61
CA PHE A 31 8.01 8.45 -7.21
C PHE A 31 8.96 7.60 -6.37
N SER A 32 8.69 7.46 -5.08
CA SER A 32 9.62 6.75 -4.18
C SER A 32 8.84 6.10 -3.05
N VAL A 33 9.31 4.93 -2.62
CA VAL A 33 8.80 4.26 -1.42
C VAL A 33 9.36 4.99 -0.21
N GLU A 34 8.48 5.61 0.57
CA GLU A 34 8.82 6.27 1.84
C GLU A 34 8.69 5.29 3.01
N HIS A 35 7.68 4.42 2.95
CA HIS A 35 7.42 3.44 3.99
C HIS A 35 6.75 2.21 3.40
N ALA A 36 7.00 1.05 4.01
CA ALA A 36 6.37 -0.22 3.69
C ALA A 36 6.06 -0.95 4.98
N GLY A 37 5.02 -1.77 4.98
CA GLY A 37 4.66 -2.54 6.15
C GLY A 37 3.68 -3.67 5.86
N LEU A 38 3.50 -4.49 6.88
CA LEU A 38 2.56 -5.60 6.92
C LEU A 38 1.73 -5.45 8.19
N LEU A 39 0.42 -5.55 8.04
CA LEU A 39 -0.54 -5.46 9.13
C LEU A 39 -1.31 -6.78 9.22
N GLU A 40 -1.47 -7.30 10.42
CA GLU A 40 -2.35 -8.45 10.71
C GLU A 40 -3.82 -8.01 10.74
N ASP A 41 -4.76 -8.94 10.69
CA ASP A 41 -6.20 -8.68 10.76
C ASP A 41 -6.80 -7.89 9.57
N GLY A 42 -6.13 -7.90 8.42
CA GLY A 42 -6.72 -7.41 7.17
C GLY A 42 -6.95 -5.89 7.11
N VAL A 43 -8.06 -5.49 6.48
CA VAL A 43 -8.36 -4.07 6.13
C VAL A 43 -8.66 -3.20 7.35
N ASP A 44 -9.16 -3.79 8.44
CA ASP A 44 -9.47 -3.05 9.66
C ASP A 44 -8.21 -2.44 10.28
N SER A 45 -7.12 -3.21 10.31
CA SER A 45 -5.81 -2.72 10.75
C SER A 45 -5.25 -1.63 9.84
N LEU A 46 -5.50 -1.69 8.53
CA LEU A 46 -5.11 -0.62 7.61
C LEU A 46 -5.84 0.69 7.94
N THR A 47 -7.15 0.62 8.19
CA THR A 47 -7.97 1.78 8.57
C THR A 47 -7.48 2.39 9.86
N LYS A 48 -7.22 1.56 10.88
CA LYS A 48 -6.65 1.98 12.15
C LYS A 48 -5.30 2.67 11.94
N PHE A 49 -4.38 2.04 11.21
CA PHE A 49 -3.06 2.59 10.89
C PHE A 49 -3.14 3.97 10.21
N ILE A 50 -4.04 4.15 9.23
CA ILE A 50 -4.22 5.42 8.54
C ILE A 50 -4.67 6.52 9.51
N SER A 51 -5.57 6.18 10.44
CA SER A 51 -6.14 7.15 11.38
C SER A 51 -5.20 7.51 12.54
N GLU A 52 -4.41 6.56 13.03
CA GLU A 52 -3.64 6.72 14.27
C GLU A 52 -2.16 7.09 14.01
N SER A 53 -1.57 6.64 12.91
CA SER A 53 -0.15 6.90 12.64
C SER A 53 0.09 8.29 12.05
N SER A 54 1.24 8.89 12.38
CA SER A 54 1.65 10.18 11.80
C SER A 54 1.84 10.09 10.28
N VAL A 55 2.39 8.96 9.80
CA VAL A 55 2.62 8.69 8.39
C VAL A 55 1.29 8.43 7.66
N GLY A 56 0.42 7.61 8.24
CA GLY A 56 -0.91 7.30 7.70
C GLY A 56 -1.79 8.54 7.53
N ARG A 57 -1.84 9.43 8.54
CA ARG A 57 -2.64 10.69 8.46
C ARG A 57 -2.20 11.64 7.34
N SER A 58 -0.98 11.47 6.83
CA SER A 58 -0.44 12.26 5.73
C SER A 58 -0.78 11.70 4.33
N VAL A 59 -1.32 10.49 4.25
CA VAL A 59 -1.83 9.87 3.03
C VAL A 59 -3.02 10.66 2.51
N ARG A 60 -3.11 10.77 1.18
CA ARG A 60 -4.19 11.49 0.48
C ARG A 60 -4.90 10.65 -0.56
N VAL A 61 -4.26 9.59 -1.02
CA VAL A 61 -4.83 8.62 -1.97
C VAL A 61 -4.55 7.23 -1.42
N ILE A 62 -5.57 6.38 -1.43
CA ILE A 62 -5.48 4.99 -1.01
C ILE A 62 -5.98 4.18 -2.20
N THR A 63 -5.18 3.23 -2.68
CA THR A 63 -5.53 2.41 -3.83
C THR A 63 -5.05 0.98 -3.64
N ARG A 64 -5.79 0.01 -4.18
CA ARG A 64 -5.28 -1.35 -4.31
C ARG A 64 -4.26 -1.41 -5.43
N VAL A 65 -3.31 -2.34 -5.36
CA VAL A 65 -2.30 -2.53 -6.41
C VAL A 65 -2.92 -2.83 -7.77
N GLU A 66 -4.01 -3.60 -7.82
CA GLU A 66 -4.76 -3.90 -9.06
C GLU A 66 -5.51 -2.67 -9.63
N GLU A 67 -5.63 -1.59 -8.85
CA GLU A 67 -6.38 -0.39 -9.20
C GLU A 67 -5.48 0.82 -9.46
N ILE A 68 -4.15 0.66 -9.42
CA ILE A 68 -3.20 1.75 -9.63
C ILE A 68 -3.52 2.55 -10.91
N ASP A 69 -3.82 1.86 -12.01
CA ASP A 69 -4.08 2.48 -13.31
C ASP A 69 -5.38 3.30 -13.33
N LYS A 70 -6.31 3.05 -12.38
CA LYS A 70 -7.56 3.80 -12.25
C LYS A 70 -7.40 5.11 -11.48
N THR A 71 -6.26 5.32 -10.81
CA THR A 71 -6.02 6.52 -9.99
C THR A 71 -5.78 7.78 -10.82
N GLY A 72 -5.43 7.65 -12.11
CA GLY A 72 -5.05 8.77 -12.97
C GLY A 72 -3.69 9.40 -12.63
N LEU A 73 -2.90 8.79 -11.74
CA LEU A 73 -1.57 9.24 -11.36
C LEU A 73 -0.52 8.55 -12.24
N SER A 74 -0.12 9.19 -13.35
CA SER A 74 0.83 8.63 -14.33
C SER A 74 2.11 8.06 -13.70
N ASN A 75 2.66 8.78 -12.72
CA ASN A 75 3.89 8.37 -12.04
C ASN A 75 3.69 7.10 -11.20
N LEU A 76 2.49 6.89 -10.66
CA LEU A 76 2.17 5.68 -9.91
C LEU A 76 2.05 4.47 -10.84
N THR A 77 1.49 4.66 -12.04
CA THR A 77 1.40 3.62 -13.08
C THR A 77 2.78 3.12 -13.51
N GLU A 78 3.80 3.98 -13.61
CA GLU A 78 5.19 3.57 -13.88
C GLU A 78 5.73 2.60 -12.81
N TYR A 79 5.26 2.72 -11.56
CA TYR A 79 5.64 1.87 -10.43
C TYR A 79 4.71 0.67 -10.22
N SER A 80 3.66 0.50 -11.04
CA SER A 80 2.69 -0.59 -10.90
C SER A 80 3.35 -1.97 -10.94
N GLU A 81 4.26 -2.21 -11.88
CA GLU A 81 4.98 -3.48 -12.02
C GLU A 81 5.89 -3.78 -10.83
N PHE A 82 6.53 -2.74 -10.28
CA PHE A 82 7.29 -2.87 -9.04
C PHE A 82 6.37 -3.23 -7.86
N ALA A 83 5.25 -2.51 -7.70
CA ALA A 83 4.31 -2.75 -6.61
C ALA A 83 3.73 -4.18 -6.67
N LYS A 84 3.32 -4.65 -7.86
CA LYS A 84 2.85 -6.03 -8.06
C LYS A 84 3.90 -7.06 -7.65
N LYS A 85 5.15 -6.91 -8.11
CA LYS A 85 6.25 -7.81 -7.74
C LYS A 85 6.52 -7.79 -6.24
N PHE A 86 6.53 -6.60 -5.63
CA PHE A 86 6.71 -6.45 -4.19
C PHE A 86 5.65 -7.26 -3.42
N PHE A 87 4.36 -7.07 -3.72
CA PHE A 87 3.28 -7.78 -3.01
C PHE A 87 3.30 -9.29 -3.27
N MET A 88 3.68 -9.73 -4.48
CA MET A 88 3.90 -11.15 -4.75
C MET A 88 5.03 -11.75 -3.90
N GLU A 89 6.15 -11.06 -3.73
CA GLU A 89 7.25 -11.54 -2.88
C GLU A 89 6.84 -11.55 -1.40
N VAL A 90 6.11 -10.54 -0.93
CA VAL A 90 5.56 -10.54 0.44
C VAL A 90 4.66 -11.75 0.65
N TYR A 91 3.74 -12.04 -0.27
CA TYR A 91 2.88 -13.22 -0.20
C TYR A 91 3.68 -14.52 -0.04
N LYS A 92 4.73 -14.71 -0.86
CA LYS A 92 5.60 -15.90 -0.79
C LYS A 92 6.32 -16.04 0.54
N LEU A 93 6.66 -14.94 1.19
CA LEU A 93 7.40 -14.93 2.45
C LEU A 93 6.51 -15.25 3.66
N ILE A 94 5.21 -14.92 3.61
CA ILE A 94 4.34 -14.97 4.79
C ILE A 94 3.35 -16.15 4.82
N CYS A 95 3.01 -16.76 3.67
CA CYS A 95 1.90 -17.74 3.55
C CYS A 95 2.25 -19.24 3.47
#